data_AF-K0RZ94-F1
#
_entry.id   AF-K0RZ94-F1
#
_cell.length_a   1.000
_cell.length_b   1.000
_cell.length_c   1.000
_cell.angle_alpha   90.00
_cell.angle_beta   90.00
_cell.angle_gamma   90.00
#
_symmetry.space_group_name_H-M   'P 1'
#
loop_
_entity.id
_entity.type
_entity.pdbx_description
1 polymer ?
#
loop_
_entity_poly.entity_id
_entity_poly.type
_entity_poly.pdbx_seq_one_letter_code
_entity_poly.pdbx_strand_id
1 'polypeptide(L)'
;GGRSETPRKDGAGGSGDLEVAVEGVSQRPSGEEEEEASEASEARQARTRGTGLRAGLRVLVELSDELELPAGSWRGGAAAEEKGASRAWKADTSMSDEPLNPMAGPKAGEDEERQETDEERLLDEIAEQKDLVDALTGNTREEFVRRALYEKKLGQLEFKYQLLVEKKCLARVLLKFQELYGDLYSEPCLICLDDTHVHASENLLEQFYCCGGFICKSCARDSRESGLGIGKCPLCRESLKNKTEAENAAQVMALAKRGVSWAQSDVGRCMIRGVRGFEKQAQTGLEWVNKAATQNSPSALHELSKIYRANTDLANLYSYGTNGFETDQDEAYFRVSVAFALDNTNQDAVVMLGSFHHLERVREPSPYLACYYVNIVACEDTTGAASYLYSLSLLRLAKHLHGNNITNGSNVLPAAFFWLRKSRDMGYKVGRETLKEWESFWQIHCANCAKKSQAGEKFKQCSKCKAQWYCSKECQVEAWRAGHKKDCKRAAILNFEDYLNAE
;
A
#
# COMPACT_ATOMS: atom_id res chain seq x y z
N GLY A 1 -59.55 29.71 7.99
CA GLY A 1 -59.50 28.96 9.27
C GLY A 1 -58.19 28.22 9.32
N GLY A 2 -57.58 27.90 10.46
CA GLY A 2 -58.16 27.66 11.79
C GLY A 2 -57.51 26.36 12.27
N ARG A 3 -56.45 26.49 13.08
CA ARG A 3 -56.45 26.16 14.52
C ARG A 3 -56.59 24.67 14.85
N SER A 4 -55.47 24.10 15.32
CA SER A 4 -55.30 23.43 16.63
C SER A 4 -56.44 22.58 17.19
N GLU A 5 -56.13 21.36 17.64
CA GLU A 5 -55.97 21.02 19.08
C GLU A 5 -55.63 19.53 19.31
N THR A 6 -55.04 19.23 20.47
CA THR A 6 -54.81 17.87 21.01
C THR A 6 -56.07 17.35 21.71
N PRO A 7 -56.14 16.05 22.09
CA PRO A 7 -56.01 15.82 23.54
C PRO A 7 -55.36 14.48 23.99
N ARG A 8 -55.14 14.47 25.32
CA ARG A 8 -54.75 13.41 26.29
C ARG A 8 -55.59 12.10 26.17
N LYS A 9 -55.32 10.98 26.87
CA LYS A 9 -55.36 10.85 28.35
C LYS A 9 -55.03 9.43 28.92
N ASP A 10 -54.83 9.40 30.25
CA ASP A 10 -54.93 8.28 31.23
C ASP A 10 -53.85 7.15 31.21
N GLY A 11 -53.38 6.60 32.35
CA GLY A 11 -53.62 6.98 33.76
C GLY A 11 -52.85 6.17 34.86
N ALA A 12 -52.61 6.85 35.99
CA ALA A 12 -52.53 6.46 37.42
C ALA A 12 -51.87 5.15 38.00
N GLY A 13 -51.15 5.35 39.12
CA GLY A 13 -50.99 4.40 40.25
C GLY A 13 -49.64 3.65 40.34
N GLY A 14 -48.97 3.49 41.49
CA GLY A 14 -49.22 3.91 42.88
C GLY A 14 -48.01 3.58 43.79
N SER A 15 -47.93 4.18 44.99
CA SER A 15 -46.75 4.22 45.89
C SER A 15 -46.71 3.17 47.01
N GLY A 16 -45.55 2.95 47.64
CA GLY A 16 -45.43 2.25 48.93
C GLY A 16 -43.99 2.17 49.47
N ASP A 17 -43.67 2.98 50.48
CA ASP A 17 -42.41 2.92 51.27
C ASP A 17 -42.56 2.02 52.52
N LEU A 18 -41.43 1.51 53.05
CA LEU A 18 -41.30 1.18 54.48
C LEU A 18 -39.83 1.12 54.94
N GLU A 19 -39.47 1.86 55.99
CA GLU A 19 -38.19 1.77 56.72
C GLU A 19 -38.30 0.81 57.93
N VAL A 20 -37.20 0.10 58.27
CA VAL A 20 -36.96 -0.45 59.63
C VAL A 20 -35.45 -0.50 59.92
N ALA A 21 -35.08 -0.25 61.19
CA ALA A 21 -33.76 -0.46 61.80
C ALA A 21 -33.97 -1.06 63.23
N VAL A 22 -32.99 -1.43 64.07
CA VAL A 22 -31.55 -1.09 64.17
C VAL A 22 -30.77 -2.31 64.73
N GLU A 23 -29.43 -2.31 64.62
CA GLU A 23 -28.40 -2.73 65.63
C GLU A 23 -27.26 -3.60 65.04
N GLY A 24 -26.07 -3.50 65.65
CA GLY A 24 -24.83 -4.08 65.11
C GLY A 24 -23.88 -4.65 66.15
N VAL A 25 -22.76 -5.21 65.70
CA VAL A 25 -21.65 -5.69 66.54
C VAL A 25 -20.33 -5.23 65.95
N SER A 26 -19.43 -4.76 66.83
CA SER A 26 -18.09 -4.29 66.48
C SER A 26 -17.05 -5.38 66.78
N GLN A 27 -16.24 -5.74 65.78
CA GLN A 27 -14.98 -6.46 65.98
C GLN A 27 -13.91 -5.85 65.04
N ARG A 28 -12.75 -5.52 65.59
CA ARG A 28 -11.56 -5.12 64.82
C ARG A 28 -10.67 -6.35 64.60
N PRO A 29 -10.12 -6.57 63.40
CA PRO A 29 -8.99 -7.49 63.23
C PRO A 29 -7.71 -6.93 63.85
N SER A 30 -6.76 -7.81 64.16
CA SER A 30 -5.42 -7.50 64.65
C SER A 30 -4.45 -7.19 63.50
N GLY A 31 -3.52 -6.27 63.73
CA GLY A 31 -2.64 -5.66 62.70
C GLY A 31 -1.55 -6.55 62.09
N GLU A 32 -1.73 -7.86 62.05
CA GLU A 32 -0.89 -8.79 61.26
C GLU A 32 -1.63 -9.24 59.97
N GLU A 33 -2.97 -9.25 59.97
CA GLU A 33 -3.75 -9.57 58.76
C GLU A 33 -3.76 -8.43 57.73
N GLU A 34 -3.51 -7.18 58.14
CA GLU A 34 -3.43 -6.03 57.21
C GLU A 34 -2.16 -6.04 56.35
N GLU A 35 -1.05 -6.63 56.83
CA GLU A 35 0.22 -6.68 56.08
C GLU A 35 0.18 -7.81 55.04
N GLU A 36 -0.34 -8.99 55.39
CA GLU A 36 -0.52 -10.11 54.44
C GLU A 36 -1.65 -9.81 53.41
N ALA A 37 -2.72 -9.12 53.83
CA ALA A 37 -3.73 -8.61 52.90
C ALA A 37 -3.20 -7.49 52.00
N SER A 38 -2.28 -6.64 52.49
CA SER A 38 -1.57 -5.64 51.71
C SER A 38 -0.76 -6.30 50.58
N GLU A 39 0.14 -7.24 50.91
CA GLU A 39 0.96 -7.95 49.91
C GLU A 39 0.11 -8.77 48.94
N ALA A 40 -0.94 -9.45 49.41
CA ALA A 40 -1.88 -10.15 48.54
C ALA A 40 -2.67 -9.19 47.61
N SER A 41 -2.96 -7.97 48.07
CA SER A 41 -3.58 -6.93 47.25
C SER A 41 -2.59 -6.36 46.23
N GLU A 42 -1.32 -6.16 46.59
CA GLU A 42 -0.28 -5.69 45.67
C GLU A 42 0.05 -6.75 44.62
N ALA A 43 0.08 -8.03 44.98
CA ALA A 43 0.24 -9.14 44.03
C ALA A 43 -0.96 -9.31 43.09
N ARG A 44 -2.19 -9.12 43.59
CA ARG A 44 -3.41 -9.08 42.74
C ARG A 44 -3.47 -7.83 41.86
N GLN A 45 -3.00 -6.68 42.35
CA GLN A 45 -2.80 -5.48 41.53
C GLN A 45 -1.71 -5.71 40.48
N ALA A 46 -0.60 -6.38 40.80
CA ALA A 46 0.45 -6.71 39.83
C ALA A 46 -0.08 -7.62 38.70
N ARG A 47 -0.90 -8.64 39.03
CA ARG A 47 -1.57 -9.47 38.01
C ARG A 47 -2.61 -8.72 37.17
N THR A 48 -3.24 -7.67 37.69
CA THR A 48 -4.22 -6.86 36.94
C THR A 48 -3.62 -5.65 36.20
N ARG A 49 -2.45 -5.16 36.60
CA ARG A 49 -1.69 -4.10 35.89
C ARG A 49 -1.40 -4.46 34.42
N GLY A 50 -1.27 -5.76 34.10
CA GLY A 50 -1.01 -6.24 32.74
C GLY A 50 -2.24 -6.49 31.86
N THR A 51 -3.44 -6.65 32.41
CA THR A 51 -4.61 -7.09 31.63
C THR A 51 -5.30 -5.95 30.87
N GLY A 52 -5.38 -4.76 31.45
CA GLY A 52 -6.03 -3.59 30.81
C GLY A 52 -5.32 -3.11 29.54
N LEU A 53 -4.00 -3.00 29.56
CA LEU A 53 -3.20 -2.63 28.38
C LEU A 53 -3.22 -3.72 27.29
N ARG A 54 -3.22 -5.00 27.68
CA ARG A 54 -3.37 -6.14 26.74
C ARG A 54 -4.74 -6.18 26.06
N ALA A 55 -5.81 -5.88 26.78
CA ALA A 55 -7.14 -5.77 26.19
C ALA A 55 -7.24 -4.60 25.19
N GLY A 56 -6.54 -3.49 25.45
CA GLY A 56 -6.59 -2.30 24.60
C GLY A 56 -6.16 -2.54 23.15
N LEU A 57 -4.97 -3.12 22.89
CA LEU A 57 -4.53 -3.36 21.51
C LEU A 57 -5.45 -4.35 20.78
N ARG A 58 -5.91 -5.39 21.47
CA ARG A 58 -6.88 -6.36 20.95
C ARG A 58 -8.15 -5.66 20.47
N VAL A 59 -8.78 -4.87 21.34
CA VAL A 59 -10.03 -4.14 21.03
C VAL A 59 -9.84 -3.17 19.86
N LEU A 60 -8.69 -2.49 19.75
CA LEU A 60 -8.44 -1.61 18.60
C LEU A 60 -8.33 -2.37 17.27
N VAL A 61 -7.76 -3.59 17.27
CA VAL A 61 -7.65 -4.40 16.06
C VAL A 61 -8.98 -5.07 15.73
N GLU A 62 -9.71 -5.60 16.73
CA GLU A 62 -11.08 -6.12 16.54
C GLU A 62 -12.01 -5.04 15.94
N LEU A 63 -11.98 -3.81 16.46
CA LEU A 63 -12.69 -2.67 15.87
C LEU A 63 -12.21 -2.30 14.45
N SER A 64 -10.95 -2.60 14.08
CA SER A 64 -10.45 -2.39 12.72
C SER A 64 -10.85 -3.50 11.74
N ASP A 65 -11.07 -4.71 12.27
CA ASP A 65 -11.41 -5.90 11.48
C ASP A 65 -12.92 -5.92 11.11
N GLU A 66 -13.78 -5.26 11.90
CA GLU A 66 -15.21 -5.05 11.62
C GLU A 66 -15.51 -3.94 10.59
N LEU A 67 -14.50 -3.17 10.16
CA LEU A 67 -14.65 -1.96 9.35
C LEU A 67 -14.28 -2.20 7.87
N GLU A 68 -15.26 -2.61 7.06
CA GLU A 68 -15.10 -2.68 5.60
C GLU A 68 -14.77 -1.30 5.01
N LEU A 69 -13.63 -1.20 4.31
CA LEU A 69 -13.25 0.01 3.59
C LEU A 69 -14.23 0.26 2.43
N PRO A 70 -14.85 1.46 2.32
CA PRO A 70 -15.87 1.71 1.31
C PRO A 70 -15.29 1.70 -0.11
N ALA A 71 -15.80 0.82 -0.95
CA ALA A 71 -15.44 0.74 -2.36
C ALA A 71 -15.71 2.08 -3.08
N GLY A 72 -14.71 2.61 -3.79
CA GLY A 72 -14.86 3.79 -4.65
C GLY A 72 -14.61 5.17 -4.00
N SER A 73 -14.03 5.24 -2.79
CA SER A 73 -13.65 6.54 -2.18
C SER A 73 -12.47 7.25 -2.86
N TRP A 74 -11.73 6.55 -3.72
CA TRP A 74 -10.53 7.05 -4.39
C TRP A 74 -10.86 7.53 -5.80
N ARG A 75 -11.14 8.83 -5.93
CA ARG A 75 -11.09 9.54 -7.22
C ARG A 75 -9.91 10.51 -7.14
N GLY A 76 -8.88 10.27 -7.94
CA GLY A 76 -7.69 11.12 -8.00
C GLY A 76 -8.07 12.58 -8.28
N GLY A 77 -7.69 13.47 -7.36
CA GLY A 77 -7.84 14.91 -7.52
C GLY A 77 -6.74 15.46 -8.42
N ALA A 78 -7.10 16.17 -9.48
CA ALA A 78 -6.13 16.76 -10.40
C ALA A 78 -5.50 18.05 -9.85
N ALA A 79 -4.26 18.30 -10.28
CA ALA A 79 -3.49 19.54 -10.16
C ALA A 79 -2.98 19.95 -8.76
N ALA A 80 -1.72 19.59 -8.49
CA ALA A 80 -0.80 20.35 -7.64
C ALA A 80 0.55 20.48 -8.37
N GLU A 81 1.22 21.62 -8.25
CA GLU A 81 2.44 21.95 -9.03
C GLU A 81 3.64 21.07 -8.67
N GLU A 82 4.43 20.68 -9.68
CA GLU A 82 5.67 19.94 -9.48
C GLU A 82 6.72 20.74 -8.69
N LYS A 83 7.09 20.23 -7.50
CA LYS A 83 8.43 20.43 -6.93
C LYS A 83 8.97 19.07 -6.53
N GLY A 84 9.83 18.53 -7.38
CA GLY A 84 10.16 17.12 -7.40
C GLY A 84 11.06 16.62 -6.27
N ALA A 85 10.94 15.33 -6.00
CA ALA A 85 11.91 14.51 -5.31
C ALA A 85 12.09 13.18 -6.08
N SER A 86 12.59 13.25 -7.32
CA SER A 86 12.77 12.11 -8.20
C SER A 86 13.80 11.12 -7.64
N ARG A 87 13.35 10.02 -7.01
CA ARG A 87 14.17 8.84 -6.73
C ARG A 87 13.88 7.77 -7.78
N ALA A 88 14.64 7.80 -8.88
CA ALA A 88 14.61 6.73 -9.86
C ALA A 88 15.01 5.40 -9.21
N TRP A 89 14.16 4.37 -9.34
CA TRP A 89 14.63 2.99 -9.23
C TRP A 89 15.62 2.74 -10.37
N LYS A 90 16.90 2.57 -10.03
CA LYS A 90 17.83 1.91 -10.94
C LYS A 90 17.71 0.41 -10.71
N ALA A 91 17.35 -0.32 -11.76
CA ALA A 91 17.66 -1.74 -11.82
C ALA A 91 19.19 -1.85 -11.97
N ASP A 92 19.87 -2.41 -10.97
CA ASP A 92 21.28 -2.79 -11.12
C ASP A 92 21.34 -4.06 -11.97
N THR A 93 21.43 -3.89 -13.29
CA THR A 93 21.80 -4.94 -14.24
C THR A 93 23.31 -5.08 -14.34
N SER A 94 23.96 -5.34 -13.20
CA SER A 94 25.38 -5.68 -13.11
C SER A 94 25.59 -7.17 -12.84
N MET A 95 25.08 -8.01 -13.75
CA MET A 95 25.65 -9.34 -13.94
C MET A 95 26.74 -9.24 -15.01
N SER A 96 27.97 -9.58 -14.64
CA SER A 96 29.14 -9.51 -15.50
C SER A 96 29.16 -10.68 -16.48
N ASP A 97 28.82 -10.41 -17.74
CA ASP A 97 29.04 -11.34 -18.86
C ASP A 97 30.54 -11.36 -19.24
N GLU A 98 31.21 -12.49 -18.98
CA GLU A 98 32.49 -12.82 -19.61
C GLU A 98 32.34 -14.16 -20.37
N PRO A 99 32.75 -14.27 -21.65
CA PRO A 99 32.32 -15.36 -22.52
C PRO A 99 33.05 -16.68 -22.25
N LEU A 100 32.28 -17.72 -21.93
CA LEU A 100 32.77 -19.09 -21.79
C LEU A 100 33.32 -19.66 -23.12
N ASN A 101 34.62 -19.91 -23.16
CA ASN A 101 35.29 -20.65 -24.23
C ASN A 101 35.36 -22.15 -23.84
N PRO A 102 34.87 -23.11 -24.66
CA PRO A 102 34.72 -24.49 -24.21
C PRO A 102 36.00 -25.35 -24.40
N MET A 103 36.04 -26.47 -23.66
CA MET A 103 36.90 -27.67 -23.81
C MET A 103 38.22 -27.74 -23.00
N ALA A 104 38.14 -28.27 -21.77
CA ALA A 104 39.07 -29.28 -21.25
C ALA A 104 38.41 -30.11 -20.12
N GLY A 105 38.75 -31.40 -20.01
CA GLY A 105 38.11 -32.36 -19.10
C GLY A 105 38.57 -32.31 -17.63
N PRO A 106 37.97 -33.14 -16.75
CA PRO A 106 37.84 -32.85 -15.32
C PRO A 106 39.04 -33.26 -14.46
N LYS A 107 39.25 -32.53 -13.36
CA LYS A 107 39.86 -33.04 -12.14
C LYS A 107 39.01 -32.66 -10.94
N ALA A 108 38.78 -33.62 -10.07
CA ALA A 108 38.01 -33.45 -8.84
C ALA A 108 38.89 -32.88 -7.73
N GLY A 109 38.26 -32.15 -6.80
CA GLY A 109 38.84 -31.83 -5.49
C GLY A 109 38.97 -30.35 -5.18
N GLU A 110 37.87 -29.60 -5.22
CA GLU A 110 37.74 -28.34 -4.47
C GLU A 110 36.41 -28.38 -3.72
N ASP A 111 36.46 -28.20 -2.40
CA ASP A 111 35.29 -27.85 -1.60
C ASP A 111 34.93 -26.40 -1.98
N GLU A 112 34.03 -26.23 -2.95
CA GLU A 112 33.42 -24.93 -3.20
C GLU A 112 32.56 -24.58 -1.98
N GLU A 113 33.09 -23.75 -1.07
CA GLU A 113 32.31 -23.04 -0.06
C GLU A 113 31.21 -22.25 -0.78
N ARG A 114 30.01 -22.83 -0.83
CA ARG A 114 28.82 -22.20 -1.40
C ARG A 114 28.57 -20.90 -0.65
N GLN A 115 28.92 -19.79 -1.27
CA GLN A 115 28.71 -18.47 -0.69
C GLN A 115 27.23 -18.31 -0.34
N GLU A 116 26.97 -18.11 0.95
CA GLU A 116 25.65 -17.89 1.51
C GLU A 116 25.02 -16.66 0.85
N THR A 117 23.84 -16.83 0.28
CA THR A 117 23.13 -15.71 -0.35
C THR A 117 22.64 -14.72 0.70
N ASP A 118 22.47 -13.44 0.31
CA ASP A 118 21.88 -12.42 1.20
C ASP A 118 20.49 -12.80 1.74
N GLU A 119 19.78 -13.71 1.08
CA GLU A 119 18.48 -14.24 1.50
C GLU A 119 18.62 -15.33 2.58
N GLU A 120 19.54 -16.28 2.39
CA GLU A 120 19.88 -17.32 3.38
C GLU A 120 20.41 -16.66 4.67
N ARG A 121 21.35 -15.72 4.57
CA ARG A 121 21.89 -14.99 5.73
C ARG A 121 20.82 -14.22 6.51
N LEU A 122 19.86 -13.61 5.81
CA LEU A 122 18.74 -12.93 6.46
C LEU A 122 17.79 -13.92 7.15
N LEU A 123 17.56 -15.11 6.59
CA LEU A 123 16.75 -16.14 7.21
C LEU A 123 17.41 -16.71 8.47
N ASP A 124 18.72 -16.93 8.45
CA ASP A 124 19.48 -17.40 9.61
C ASP A 124 19.54 -16.32 10.71
N GLU A 125 19.81 -15.05 10.37
CA GLU A 125 19.68 -13.91 11.32
C GLU A 125 18.27 -13.83 11.93
N ILE A 126 17.20 -14.11 11.15
CA ILE A 126 15.81 -14.15 11.64
C ILE A 126 15.57 -15.33 12.59
N ALA A 127 16.12 -16.50 12.27
CA ALA A 127 15.98 -17.71 13.09
C ALA A 127 16.67 -17.54 14.45
N GLU A 128 17.94 -17.13 14.47
CA GLU A 128 18.67 -16.81 15.70
C GLU A 128 17.91 -15.76 16.55
N GLN A 129 17.38 -14.73 15.90
CA GLN A 129 16.68 -13.66 16.59
C GLN A 129 15.30 -14.11 17.15
N LYS A 130 14.65 -15.11 16.54
CA LYS A 130 13.45 -15.77 17.07
C LYS A 130 13.77 -16.63 18.29
N ASP A 131 14.82 -17.44 18.25
CA ASP A 131 15.26 -18.24 19.40
C ASP A 131 15.54 -17.36 20.63
N LEU A 132 16.12 -16.16 20.43
CA LEU A 132 16.32 -15.17 21.49
C LEU A 132 15.02 -14.58 22.06
N VAL A 133 13.95 -14.48 21.27
CA VAL A 133 12.61 -14.06 21.75
C VAL A 133 11.95 -15.18 22.54
N ASP A 134 11.95 -16.40 22.00
CA ASP A 134 11.27 -17.56 22.57
C ASP A 134 11.95 -18.07 23.86
N ALA A 135 13.27 -17.92 23.98
CA ALA A 135 14.00 -18.20 25.22
C ALA A 135 13.56 -17.33 26.41
N LEU A 136 13.01 -16.13 26.17
CA LEU A 136 12.53 -15.22 27.23
C LEU A 136 11.09 -15.54 27.63
N THR A 137 10.87 -16.68 28.30
CA THR A 137 9.51 -17.14 28.68
C THR A 137 8.91 -16.47 29.92
N GLY A 138 9.71 -15.79 30.75
CA GLY A 138 9.26 -15.24 32.02
C GLY A 138 8.32 -14.03 31.93
N ASN A 139 7.82 -13.61 33.09
CA ASN A 139 6.76 -12.61 33.26
C ASN A 139 7.22 -11.37 34.06
N THR A 140 8.54 -11.18 34.26
CA THR A 140 9.05 -9.98 34.93
C THR A 140 9.01 -8.75 34.01
N ARG A 141 9.05 -7.55 34.60
CA ARG A 141 9.05 -6.29 33.85
C ARG A 141 10.32 -6.17 32.99
N GLU A 142 11.42 -6.65 33.52
CA GLU A 142 12.75 -6.66 32.92
C GLU A 142 12.79 -7.58 31.70
N GLU A 143 12.18 -8.78 31.80
CA GLU A 143 12.02 -9.69 30.67
C GLU A 143 11.10 -9.11 29.58
N PHE A 144 9.98 -8.47 29.93
CA PHE A 144 9.13 -7.82 28.92
C PHE A 144 9.86 -6.69 28.17
N VAL A 145 10.70 -5.91 28.86
CA VAL A 145 11.54 -4.88 28.22
C VAL A 145 12.60 -5.52 27.33
N ARG A 146 13.24 -6.61 27.77
CA ARG A 146 14.27 -7.32 26.99
C ARG A 146 13.67 -8.01 25.76
N ARG A 147 12.52 -8.68 25.90
CA ARG A 147 11.80 -9.32 24.80
C ARG A 147 11.38 -8.30 23.75
N ALA A 148 10.85 -7.14 24.18
CA ALA A 148 10.46 -6.05 23.27
C ALA A 148 11.64 -5.44 22.47
N LEU A 149 12.89 -5.60 22.93
CA LEU A 149 14.10 -5.23 22.16
C LEU A 149 14.44 -6.29 21.10
N TYR A 150 14.35 -7.58 21.45
CA TYR A 150 14.56 -8.68 20.51
C TYR A 150 13.44 -8.75 19.45
N GLU A 151 12.17 -8.60 19.84
CA GLU A 151 11.02 -8.47 18.92
C GLU A 151 11.18 -7.29 17.96
N LYS A 152 11.72 -6.15 18.44
CA LYS A 152 12.04 -4.99 17.58
C LYS A 152 13.13 -5.31 16.55
N LYS A 153 14.22 -5.95 16.96
CA LYS A 153 15.32 -6.35 16.06
C LYS A 153 14.86 -7.43 15.07
N LEU A 154 14.03 -8.37 15.52
CA LEU A 154 13.37 -9.35 14.65
C LEU A 154 12.56 -8.65 13.56
N GLY A 155 11.71 -7.69 13.92
CA GLY A 155 10.91 -6.94 12.95
C GLY A 155 11.73 -6.16 11.91
N GLN A 156 12.92 -5.68 12.28
CA GLN A 156 13.84 -5.03 11.34
C GLN A 156 14.46 -6.02 10.34
N LEU A 157 14.71 -7.26 10.77
CA LEU A 157 15.24 -8.32 9.91
C LEU A 157 14.15 -8.88 9.00
N GLU A 158 12.98 -9.19 9.56
CA GLU A 158 11.82 -9.67 8.80
C GLU A 158 11.39 -8.64 7.74
N PHE A 159 11.37 -7.34 8.05
CA PHE A 159 11.11 -6.32 7.02
C PHE A 159 12.15 -6.31 5.90
N LYS A 160 13.45 -6.41 6.21
CA LYS A 160 14.51 -6.47 5.20
C LYS A 160 14.35 -7.66 4.27
N TYR A 161 14.08 -8.84 4.84
CA TYR A 161 13.80 -10.06 4.09
C TYR A 161 12.56 -9.90 3.20
N GLN A 162 11.45 -9.42 3.76
CA GLN A 162 10.20 -9.17 3.03
C GLN A 162 10.39 -8.19 1.87
N LEU A 163 11.16 -7.11 2.06
CA LEU A 163 11.46 -6.14 1.00
C LEU A 163 12.38 -6.72 -0.09
N LEU A 164 13.29 -7.63 0.25
CA LEU A 164 14.14 -8.34 -0.70
C LEU A 164 13.33 -9.34 -1.54
N VAL A 165 12.49 -10.15 -0.88
CA VAL A 165 11.58 -11.10 -1.55
C VAL A 165 10.60 -10.37 -2.45
N GLU A 166 10.03 -9.24 -2.01
CA GLU A 166 9.12 -8.44 -2.81
C GLU A 166 9.79 -7.86 -4.06
N LYS A 167 11.02 -7.33 -3.95
CA LYS A 167 11.79 -6.89 -5.13
C LYS A 167 12.03 -8.04 -6.12
N LYS A 168 12.36 -9.24 -5.64
CA LYS A 168 12.46 -10.45 -6.47
C LYS A 168 11.10 -10.89 -7.04
N CYS A 169 10.00 -10.64 -6.34
CA CYS A 169 8.65 -10.88 -6.83
C CYS A 169 8.33 -9.95 -8.00
N LEU A 170 8.44 -8.64 -7.80
CA LEU A 170 8.20 -7.60 -8.82
C LEU A 170 9.08 -7.80 -10.07
N ALA A 171 10.36 -8.15 -9.89
CA ALA A 171 11.25 -8.45 -11.02
C ALA A 171 10.79 -9.69 -11.83
N ARG A 172 10.37 -10.78 -11.16
CA ARG A 172 9.80 -11.96 -11.84
C ARG A 172 8.46 -11.68 -12.50
N VAL A 173 7.64 -10.83 -11.88
CA VAL A 173 6.37 -10.36 -12.43
C VAL A 173 6.61 -9.54 -13.70
N LEU A 174 7.61 -8.64 -13.71
CA LEU A 174 8.03 -7.90 -14.91
C LEU A 174 8.63 -8.81 -16.00
N LEU A 175 9.42 -9.82 -15.64
CA LEU A 175 9.97 -10.77 -16.62
C LEU A 175 8.85 -11.59 -17.27
N LYS A 176 7.96 -12.19 -16.47
CA LYS A 176 6.75 -12.87 -16.97
C LYS A 176 5.89 -11.94 -17.80
N PHE A 177 5.85 -10.65 -17.45
CA PHE A 177 5.19 -9.62 -18.23
C PHE A 177 5.86 -9.44 -19.61
N GLN A 178 7.17 -9.28 -19.67
CA GLN A 178 7.92 -9.18 -20.94
C GLN A 178 7.80 -10.46 -21.79
N GLU A 179 7.86 -11.65 -21.17
CA GLU A 179 7.62 -12.94 -21.84
C GLU A 179 6.24 -13.02 -22.53
N LEU A 180 5.22 -12.39 -21.93
CA LEU A 180 3.87 -12.36 -22.47
C LEU A 180 3.64 -11.23 -23.50
N TYR A 181 4.44 -10.16 -23.51
CA TYR A 181 4.09 -8.90 -24.21
C TYR A 181 5.21 -8.16 -25.00
N GLY A 182 6.51 -8.48 -24.83
CA GLY A 182 7.63 -7.95 -25.65
C GLY A 182 8.49 -6.80 -25.08
N ASP A 183 9.55 -6.43 -25.81
CA ASP A 183 10.61 -5.46 -25.42
C ASP A 183 10.48 -4.08 -26.11
N LEU A 184 11.21 -3.07 -25.60
CA LEU A 184 11.23 -1.68 -26.12
C LEU A 184 12.23 -1.46 -27.27
N TYR A 185 11.84 -0.72 -28.31
CA TYR A 185 12.53 -0.67 -29.62
C TYR A 185 12.70 0.76 -30.22
N SER A 186 13.51 0.91 -31.27
CA SER A 186 13.74 2.16 -32.04
C SER A 186 14.16 1.89 -33.50
N GLU A 187 13.85 2.81 -34.43
CA GLU A 187 14.22 2.71 -35.86
C GLU A 187 14.64 4.08 -36.45
N PRO A 188 15.51 4.10 -37.48
CA PRO A 188 15.92 5.33 -38.16
C PRO A 188 14.84 5.94 -39.04
N CYS A 189 14.80 7.27 -39.12
CA CYS A 189 13.90 8.00 -40.01
C CYS A 189 14.21 7.72 -41.49
N LEU A 190 13.20 7.38 -42.29
CA LEU A 190 13.36 7.06 -43.73
C LEU A 190 13.72 8.26 -44.64
N ILE A 191 14.07 9.44 -44.08
CA ILE A 191 14.62 10.59 -44.82
C ILE A 191 15.97 11.02 -44.25
N CYS A 192 16.05 11.38 -42.96
CA CYS A 192 17.31 11.87 -42.36
C CYS A 192 18.21 10.76 -41.81
N LEU A 193 17.73 9.51 -41.72
CA LEU A 193 18.41 8.35 -41.13
C LEU A 193 18.77 8.47 -39.64
N ASP A 194 18.45 9.58 -38.98
CA ASP A 194 18.58 9.71 -37.53
C ASP A 194 17.70 8.67 -36.82
N ASP A 195 18.30 7.97 -35.84
CA ASP A 195 17.58 7.06 -34.95
C ASP A 195 16.46 7.81 -34.26
N THR A 196 15.24 7.47 -34.65
CA THR A 196 14.06 8.05 -34.05
C THR A 196 13.58 7.07 -32.99
N HIS A 197 13.27 7.55 -31.79
CA HIS A 197 12.43 6.77 -30.90
C HIS A 197 11.00 6.82 -31.48
N VAL A 198 10.73 6.00 -32.50
CA VAL A 198 9.48 5.86 -33.31
C VAL A 198 8.23 5.57 -32.45
N HIS A 199 8.42 5.58 -31.15
CA HIS A 199 8.04 4.53 -30.24
C HIS A 199 7.87 5.07 -28.81
N ALA A 200 8.39 6.28 -28.54
CA ALA A 200 8.14 7.03 -27.30
C ALA A 200 6.90 7.95 -27.37
N SER A 201 6.46 8.37 -28.57
CA SER A 201 5.26 9.22 -28.74
C SER A 201 4.74 9.26 -30.18
N GLU A 202 3.42 9.24 -30.37
CA GLU A 202 2.77 9.49 -31.67
C GLU A 202 3.13 10.87 -32.26
N ASN A 203 3.56 11.82 -31.43
CA ASN A 203 3.92 13.19 -31.85
C ASN A 203 5.31 13.30 -32.50
N LEU A 204 6.12 12.24 -32.51
CA LEU A 204 7.49 12.27 -33.08
C LEU A 204 7.52 11.97 -34.58
N LEU A 205 6.44 11.46 -35.16
CA LEU A 205 6.39 10.88 -36.50
C LEU A 205 5.30 11.45 -37.42
N GLU A 206 5.46 11.18 -38.72
CA GLU A 206 4.41 11.21 -39.75
C GLU A 206 4.35 9.82 -40.42
N GLN A 207 3.18 9.17 -40.40
CA GLN A 207 2.95 7.83 -40.97
C GLN A 207 2.24 7.92 -42.33
N PHE A 208 2.58 7.05 -43.28
CA PHE A 208 2.03 7.06 -44.64
C PHE A 208 1.23 5.79 -45.00
N TYR A 209 -0.09 5.93 -44.95
CA TYR A 209 -1.08 4.87 -45.29
C TYR A 209 -0.99 4.30 -46.72
N CYS A 210 -0.25 4.92 -47.66
CA CYS A 210 -0.01 4.30 -48.98
C CYS A 210 0.96 3.11 -48.92
N CYS A 211 2.00 3.18 -48.08
CA CYS A 211 3.15 2.28 -48.17
C CYS A 211 3.49 1.58 -46.85
N GLY A 212 3.02 2.10 -45.71
CA GLY A 212 3.38 1.59 -44.39
C GLY A 212 4.63 2.25 -43.78
N GLY A 213 5.36 3.10 -44.52
CA GLY A 213 6.53 3.80 -44.00
C GLY A 213 6.20 5.04 -43.16
N PHE A 214 7.19 5.54 -42.43
CA PHE A 214 7.11 6.76 -41.62
C PHE A 214 8.33 7.67 -41.85
N ILE A 215 8.23 8.92 -41.41
CA ILE A 215 9.37 9.86 -41.26
C ILE A 215 9.24 10.61 -39.93
N CYS A 216 10.32 11.19 -39.42
CA CYS A 216 10.27 12.04 -38.22
C CYS A 216 9.54 13.38 -38.49
N LYS A 217 9.01 14.01 -37.43
CA LYS A 217 8.20 15.24 -37.55
C LYS A 217 8.95 16.48 -38.06
N SER A 218 10.27 16.54 -37.93
CA SER A 218 11.08 17.60 -38.57
C SER A 218 11.03 17.45 -40.09
N CYS A 219 11.44 16.30 -40.63
CA CYS A 219 11.36 16.02 -42.07
C CYS A 219 9.95 16.20 -42.65
N ALA A 220 8.91 15.84 -41.89
CA ALA A 220 7.51 16.07 -42.27
C ALA A 220 7.12 17.56 -42.30
N ARG A 221 7.71 18.40 -41.44
CA ARG A 221 7.50 19.85 -41.40
C ARG A 221 8.24 20.53 -42.55
N ASP A 222 9.52 20.21 -42.74
CA ASP A 222 10.36 20.76 -43.80
C ASP A 222 9.75 20.48 -45.18
N SER A 223 9.22 19.26 -45.36
CA SER A 223 8.47 18.87 -46.57
C SER A 223 7.21 19.70 -46.82
N ARG A 224 6.53 20.20 -45.76
CA ARG A 224 5.35 21.08 -45.87
C ARG A 224 5.75 22.54 -46.12
N GLU A 225 6.83 23.00 -45.49
CA GLU A 225 7.29 24.40 -45.53
C GLU A 225 8.11 24.72 -46.80
N SER A 226 8.64 23.71 -47.50
CA SER A 226 9.34 23.83 -48.80
C SER A 226 8.51 24.38 -49.98
N GLY A 227 7.27 24.81 -49.76
CA GLY A 227 6.39 25.42 -50.78
C GLY A 227 5.74 24.45 -51.76
N LEU A 228 6.15 23.17 -51.79
CA LEU A 228 5.55 22.15 -52.65
C LEU A 228 4.30 21.49 -52.03
N GLY A 229 4.24 21.42 -50.69
CA GLY A 229 3.20 20.71 -49.94
C GLY A 229 3.25 19.18 -50.10
N ILE A 230 2.80 18.44 -49.09
CA ILE A 230 2.73 16.96 -49.16
C ILE A 230 1.45 16.51 -49.89
N GLY A 231 1.25 16.95 -51.14
CA GLY A 231 0.15 16.46 -51.99
C GLY A 231 0.34 15.01 -52.47
N LYS A 232 1.56 14.49 -52.32
CA LYS A 232 1.98 13.12 -52.58
C LYS A 232 2.92 12.65 -51.47
N CYS A 233 2.89 11.37 -51.13
CA CYS A 233 3.78 10.79 -50.13
C CYS A 233 5.25 10.90 -50.58
N PRO A 234 6.19 11.31 -49.71
CA PRO A 234 7.61 11.41 -50.06
C PRO A 234 8.26 10.04 -50.32
N LEU A 235 7.76 8.97 -49.67
CA LEU A 235 8.29 7.61 -49.80
C LEU A 235 7.75 6.89 -51.04
N CYS A 236 6.42 6.95 -51.27
CA CYS A 236 5.73 6.12 -52.27
C CYS A 236 5.24 6.91 -53.51
N ARG A 237 5.28 8.25 -53.49
CA ARG A 237 4.75 9.17 -54.52
C ARG A 237 3.24 9.08 -54.82
N GLU A 238 2.48 8.21 -54.16
CA GLU A 238 1.01 8.16 -54.24
C GLU A 238 0.38 9.46 -53.72
N SER A 239 -0.77 9.85 -54.28
CA SER A 239 -1.47 11.08 -53.92
C SER A 239 -2.18 10.97 -52.57
N LEU A 240 -1.99 11.96 -51.70
CA LEU A 240 -2.60 12.03 -50.36
C LEU A 240 -3.93 12.80 -50.34
N LYS A 241 -4.75 12.65 -51.40
CA LYS A 241 -6.10 13.23 -51.42
C LYS A 241 -6.99 12.59 -50.36
N ASN A 242 -7.94 13.36 -49.83
CA ASN A 242 -8.92 12.87 -48.85
C ASN A 242 -9.69 11.67 -49.40
N LYS A 243 -9.63 10.54 -48.69
CA LYS A 243 -10.41 9.31 -48.92
C LYS A 243 -11.50 9.22 -47.85
N THR A 244 -12.58 8.49 -48.12
CA THR A 244 -13.65 8.23 -47.15
C THR A 244 -13.16 7.37 -45.97
N GLU A 245 -13.88 7.38 -44.85
CA GLU A 245 -13.52 6.54 -43.68
C GLU A 245 -13.47 5.05 -44.04
N ALA A 246 -14.40 4.56 -44.86
CA ALA A 246 -14.41 3.17 -45.31
C ALA A 246 -13.20 2.80 -46.18
N GLU A 247 -12.77 3.69 -47.08
CA GLU A 247 -11.55 3.51 -47.89
C GLU A 247 -10.29 3.53 -47.02
N ASN A 248 -10.23 4.42 -46.01
CA ASN A 248 -9.12 4.47 -45.05
C ASN A 248 -9.07 3.20 -44.18
N ALA A 249 -10.21 2.74 -43.68
CA ALA A 249 -10.33 1.48 -42.93
C ALA A 249 -9.89 0.27 -43.76
N ALA A 250 -10.29 0.22 -45.04
CA ALA A 250 -9.86 -0.82 -45.97
C ALA A 250 -8.34 -0.79 -46.23
N GLN A 251 -7.74 0.41 -46.40
CA GLN A 251 -6.28 0.54 -46.57
C GLN A 251 -5.51 0.15 -45.31
N VAL A 252 -5.91 0.61 -44.12
CA VAL A 252 -5.20 0.26 -42.88
C VAL A 252 -5.37 -1.23 -42.54
N MET A 253 -6.51 -1.85 -42.86
CA MET A 253 -6.68 -3.31 -42.81
C MET A 253 -5.78 -4.07 -43.80
N ALA A 254 -5.58 -3.54 -45.01
CA ALA A 254 -4.68 -4.14 -45.98
C ALA A 254 -3.21 -4.07 -45.53
N LEU A 255 -2.79 -2.98 -44.89
CA LEU A 255 -1.48 -2.85 -44.25
C LEU A 255 -1.34 -3.78 -43.04
N ALA A 256 -2.35 -3.85 -42.18
CA ALA A 256 -2.35 -4.73 -41.01
C ALA A 256 -2.23 -6.22 -41.41
N LYS A 257 -2.97 -6.66 -42.43
CA LYS A 257 -2.86 -8.01 -43.02
C LYS A 257 -1.51 -8.29 -43.67
N ARG A 258 -0.78 -7.26 -44.11
CA ARG A 258 0.59 -7.36 -44.66
C ARG A 258 1.69 -7.41 -43.60
N GLY A 259 1.35 -7.35 -42.31
CA GLY A 259 2.35 -7.33 -41.24
C GLY A 259 2.93 -5.94 -40.95
N VAL A 260 2.23 -4.85 -41.30
CA VAL A 260 2.68 -3.49 -40.93
C VAL A 260 2.30 -3.20 -39.49
N SER A 261 3.29 -3.16 -38.61
CA SER A 261 3.14 -3.21 -37.16
C SER A 261 2.29 -2.07 -36.56
N TRP A 262 2.50 -0.81 -37.00
CA TRP A 262 1.68 0.33 -36.57
C TRP A 262 0.24 0.25 -37.10
N ALA A 263 0.02 -0.33 -38.29
CA ALA A 263 -1.31 -0.47 -38.88
C ALA A 263 -2.14 -1.54 -38.16
N GLN A 264 -1.50 -2.62 -37.70
CA GLN A 264 -2.12 -3.60 -36.81
C GLN A 264 -2.52 -2.96 -35.47
N SER A 265 -1.67 -2.11 -34.90
CA SER A 265 -1.99 -1.31 -33.71
C SER A 265 -3.23 -0.41 -33.91
N ASP A 266 -3.28 0.32 -35.03
CA ASP A 266 -4.39 1.25 -35.30
C ASP A 266 -5.71 0.52 -35.59
N VAL A 267 -5.67 -0.60 -36.33
CA VAL A 267 -6.81 -1.52 -36.51
C VAL A 267 -7.34 -2.00 -35.16
N GLY A 268 -6.45 -2.53 -34.30
CA GLY A 268 -6.82 -3.08 -33.01
C GLY A 268 -7.49 -2.04 -32.12
N ARG A 269 -6.91 -0.83 -32.05
CA ARG A 269 -7.50 0.33 -31.36
C ARG A 269 -8.87 0.72 -31.92
N CYS A 270 -9.02 0.79 -33.24
CA CYS A 270 -10.29 1.20 -33.86
C CYS A 270 -11.39 0.17 -33.61
N MET A 271 -11.06 -1.13 -33.65
CA MET A 271 -11.98 -2.22 -33.28
C MET A 271 -12.34 -2.22 -31.79
N ILE A 272 -11.40 -1.96 -30.87
CA ILE A 272 -11.70 -1.86 -29.42
C ILE A 272 -12.70 -0.74 -29.12
N ARG A 273 -12.56 0.41 -29.82
CA ARG A 273 -13.36 1.61 -29.55
C ARG A 273 -14.61 1.75 -30.42
N GLY A 274 -14.68 1.06 -31.57
CA GLY A 274 -15.77 1.18 -32.54
C GLY A 274 -15.78 2.52 -33.27
N VAL A 275 -14.63 2.91 -33.86
CA VAL A 275 -14.42 4.24 -34.48
C VAL A 275 -13.73 4.13 -35.84
N ARG A 276 -13.72 5.23 -36.62
CA ARG A 276 -13.04 5.34 -37.93
C ARG A 276 -13.45 4.25 -38.94
N GLY A 277 -14.74 3.93 -39.01
CA GLY A 277 -15.27 2.89 -39.91
C GLY A 277 -15.14 1.44 -39.41
N PHE A 278 -14.70 1.21 -38.16
CA PHE A 278 -14.67 -0.11 -37.54
C PHE A 278 -15.82 -0.30 -36.55
N GLU A 279 -16.43 -1.48 -36.56
CA GLU A 279 -17.39 -1.89 -35.52
C GLU A 279 -16.67 -2.20 -34.20
N LYS A 280 -17.39 -2.08 -33.07
CA LYS A 280 -16.85 -2.36 -31.74
C LYS A 280 -16.71 -3.87 -31.51
N GLN A 281 -15.49 -4.37 -31.58
CA GLN A 281 -15.12 -5.78 -31.43
C GLN A 281 -13.87 -5.89 -30.54
N ALA A 282 -14.04 -5.80 -29.22
CA ALA A 282 -12.92 -5.64 -28.27
C ALA A 282 -11.91 -6.80 -28.30
N GLN A 283 -12.39 -8.05 -28.34
CA GLN A 283 -11.52 -9.23 -28.37
C GLN A 283 -10.71 -9.31 -29.66
N THR A 284 -11.37 -9.19 -30.82
CA THR A 284 -10.72 -9.14 -32.15
C THR A 284 -9.71 -7.99 -32.23
N GLY A 285 -10.04 -6.83 -31.66
CA GLY A 285 -9.14 -5.69 -31.60
C GLY A 285 -7.92 -5.94 -30.74
N LEU A 286 -8.07 -6.61 -29.58
CA LEU A 286 -6.96 -7.01 -28.73
C LEU A 286 -6.02 -8.01 -29.43
N GLU A 287 -6.55 -8.95 -30.22
CA GLU A 287 -5.72 -9.85 -31.05
C GLU A 287 -4.87 -9.08 -32.08
N TRP A 288 -5.38 -7.99 -32.65
CA TRP A 288 -4.61 -7.13 -33.55
C TRP A 288 -3.57 -6.28 -32.83
N VAL A 289 -3.89 -5.76 -31.63
CA VAL A 289 -2.90 -5.09 -30.75
C VAL A 289 -1.79 -6.07 -30.36
N ASN A 290 -2.12 -7.31 -29.97
CA ASN A 290 -1.13 -8.32 -29.60
C ASN A 290 -0.26 -8.74 -30.80
N LYS A 291 -0.83 -8.91 -32.00
CA LYS A 291 -0.03 -9.16 -33.23
C LYS A 291 0.97 -8.03 -33.51
N ALA A 292 0.58 -6.78 -33.28
CA ALA A 292 1.48 -5.64 -33.39
C ALA A 292 2.54 -5.62 -32.27
N ALA A 293 2.17 -5.98 -31.04
CA ALA A 293 3.07 -6.08 -29.90
C ALA A 293 4.14 -7.18 -30.09
N THR A 294 3.79 -8.31 -30.71
CA THR A 294 4.78 -9.35 -31.10
C THR A 294 5.78 -8.91 -32.18
N GLN A 295 5.63 -7.70 -32.74
CA GLN A 295 6.60 -7.04 -33.61
C GLN A 295 7.27 -5.85 -32.90
N ASN A 296 7.24 -5.84 -31.56
CA ASN A 296 7.62 -4.72 -30.68
C ASN A 296 7.03 -3.37 -31.10
N SER A 297 5.86 -3.36 -31.77
CA SER A 297 5.20 -2.10 -32.18
C SER A 297 4.72 -1.37 -30.94
N PRO A 298 5.20 -0.16 -30.65
CA PRO A 298 4.84 0.59 -29.47
C PRO A 298 3.83 1.69 -29.75
N SER A 299 3.21 1.73 -30.93
CA SER A 299 1.80 2.14 -30.97
C SER A 299 0.94 1.07 -30.28
N ALA A 300 1.27 -0.22 -30.41
CA ALA A 300 0.65 -1.28 -29.63
C ALA A 300 1.21 -1.40 -28.22
N LEU A 301 2.51 -1.24 -27.93
CA LEU A 301 3.03 -1.11 -26.56
C LEU A 301 2.57 0.19 -25.88
N HIS A 302 2.15 1.23 -26.60
CA HIS A 302 1.50 2.44 -26.03
C HIS A 302 -0.01 2.29 -25.84
N GLU A 303 -0.73 1.61 -26.74
CA GLU A 303 -2.12 1.20 -26.46
C GLU A 303 -2.17 0.10 -25.39
N LEU A 304 -1.16 -0.77 -25.33
CA LEU A 304 -0.92 -1.66 -24.22
C LEU A 304 -0.49 -0.86 -22.98
N SER A 305 0.29 0.22 -23.07
CA SER A 305 0.55 1.13 -21.94
C SER A 305 -0.72 1.85 -21.46
N LYS A 306 -1.69 2.11 -22.35
CA LYS A 306 -3.06 2.50 -21.95
C LYS A 306 -3.81 1.33 -21.30
N ILE A 307 -3.57 0.09 -21.72
CA ILE A 307 -4.01 -1.13 -21.02
C ILE A 307 -3.21 -1.38 -19.72
N TYR A 308 -2.01 -0.80 -19.53
CA TYR A 308 -1.17 -0.92 -18.32
C TYR A 308 -1.50 0.18 -17.31
N ARG A 309 -1.92 1.37 -17.77
CA ARG A 309 -2.73 2.27 -16.93
C ARG A 309 -4.03 1.56 -16.52
N ALA A 310 -4.62 0.80 -17.43
CA ALA A 310 -5.70 -0.11 -17.08
C ALA A 310 -5.25 -1.40 -16.34
N ASN A 311 -3.99 -1.61 -15.94
CA ASN A 311 -3.68 -2.73 -15.04
C ASN A 311 -4.22 -2.44 -13.65
N THR A 312 -4.18 -1.19 -13.19
CA THR A 312 -4.90 -0.75 -11.99
C THR A 312 -6.41 -0.87 -12.18
N ASP A 313 -6.96 -0.44 -13.33
CA ASP A 313 -8.41 -0.57 -13.60
C ASP A 313 -8.85 -2.04 -13.65
N LEU A 314 -8.13 -2.90 -14.37
CA LEU A 314 -8.36 -4.34 -14.47
C LEU A 314 -8.16 -5.02 -13.12
N ALA A 315 -7.15 -4.65 -12.33
CA ALA A 315 -6.99 -5.13 -10.96
C ALA A 315 -8.22 -4.76 -10.11
N ASN A 316 -8.82 -3.58 -10.28
CA ASN A 316 -10.08 -3.26 -9.62
C ASN A 316 -11.25 -4.12 -10.17
N LEU A 317 -11.34 -4.35 -11.48
CA LEU A 317 -12.38 -5.21 -12.07
C LEU A 317 -12.31 -6.64 -11.54
N TYR A 318 -11.12 -7.25 -11.50
CA TYR A 318 -10.86 -8.58 -10.93
C TYR A 318 -10.97 -8.60 -9.39
N SER A 319 -10.54 -7.55 -8.68
CA SER A 319 -10.64 -7.49 -7.20
C SER A 319 -12.09 -7.46 -6.71
N TYR A 320 -13.01 -6.85 -7.48
CA TYR A 320 -14.42 -6.67 -7.11
C TYR A 320 -15.42 -7.50 -7.93
N GLY A 321 -14.99 -8.22 -8.97
CA GLY A 321 -15.88 -8.98 -9.85
C GLY A 321 -16.88 -8.10 -10.61
N THR A 322 -16.41 -7.01 -11.21
CA THR A 322 -17.28 -5.99 -11.83
C THR A 322 -17.19 -5.96 -13.36
N ASN A 323 -18.16 -5.34 -14.03
CA ASN A 323 -18.26 -5.24 -15.50
C ASN A 323 -18.21 -6.60 -16.26
N GLY A 324 -18.64 -7.68 -15.63
CA GLY A 324 -18.64 -9.03 -16.22
C GLY A 324 -17.34 -9.81 -16.02
N PHE A 325 -16.40 -9.30 -15.23
CA PHE A 325 -15.27 -10.06 -14.71
C PHE A 325 -15.69 -10.88 -13.50
N GLU A 326 -15.15 -12.09 -13.37
CA GLU A 326 -15.22 -12.86 -12.13
C GLU A 326 -14.21 -12.33 -11.11
N THR A 327 -14.44 -12.58 -9.82
CA THR A 327 -13.53 -12.16 -8.76
C THR A 327 -12.27 -13.03 -8.75
N ASP A 328 -11.11 -12.43 -8.99
CA ASP A 328 -9.80 -13.09 -8.98
C ASP A 328 -8.79 -12.18 -8.26
N GLN A 329 -8.43 -12.53 -7.02
CA GLN A 329 -7.48 -11.73 -6.25
C GLN A 329 -6.02 -11.96 -6.69
N ASP A 330 -5.68 -13.13 -7.23
CA ASP A 330 -4.33 -13.45 -7.66
C ASP A 330 -4.01 -12.71 -8.98
N GLU A 331 -4.95 -12.67 -9.93
CA GLU A 331 -4.82 -11.88 -11.16
C GLU A 331 -4.87 -10.37 -10.87
N ALA A 332 -5.71 -9.93 -9.92
CA ALA A 332 -5.71 -8.53 -9.49
C ALA A 332 -4.37 -8.12 -8.84
N TYR A 333 -3.82 -8.98 -7.97
CA TYR A 333 -2.53 -8.76 -7.33
C TYR A 333 -1.37 -8.81 -8.34
N PHE A 334 -1.39 -9.73 -9.32
CA PHE A 334 -0.44 -9.77 -10.42
C PHE A 334 -0.45 -8.45 -11.22
N ARG A 335 -1.62 -7.97 -11.62
CA ARG A 335 -1.75 -6.74 -12.42
C ARG A 335 -1.29 -5.49 -11.69
N VAL A 336 -1.65 -5.34 -10.42
CA VAL A 336 -1.18 -4.20 -9.62
C VAL A 336 0.34 -4.27 -9.38
N SER A 337 0.89 -5.47 -9.20
CA SER A 337 2.33 -5.69 -9.07
C SER A 337 3.07 -5.28 -10.35
N VAL A 338 2.56 -5.63 -11.54
CA VAL A 338 3.07 -5.13 -12.83
C VAL A 338 3.01 -3.60 -12.87
N ALA A 339 1.87 -3.00 -12.51
CA ALA A 339 1.68 -1.55 -12.58
C ALA A 339 2.68 -0.79 -11.70
N PHE A 340 2.90 -1.24 -10.46
CA PHE A 340 3.88 -0.66 -9.54
C PHE A 340 5.34 -0.91 -9.97
N ALA A 341 5.63 -2.09 -10.52
CA ALA A 341 6.99 -2.41 -10.95
C ALA A 341 7.40 -1.62 -12.22
N LEU A 342 6.44 -1.30 -13.10
CA LEU A 342 6.65 -0.40 -14.25
C LEU A 342 6.71 1.07 -13.85
N ASP A 343 5.88 1.49 -12.88
CA ASP A 343 5.82 2.86 -12.37
C ASP A 343 5.62 2.85 -10.84
N ASN A 344 6.71 2.98 -10.10
CA ASN A 344 6.69 2.99 -8.64
C ASN A 344 6.10 4.27 -8.04
N THR A 345 5.74 5.26 -8.87
CA THR A 345 5.04 6.49 -8.48
C THR A 345 3.51 6.40 -8.68
N ASN A 346 3.01 5.29 -9.25
CA ASN A 346 1.60 5.05 -9.47
C ASN A 346 0.85 4.87 -8.13
N GLN A 347 0.29 5.97 -7.61
CA GLN A 347 -0.38 6.01 -6.31
C GLN A 347 -1.50 4.95 -6.18
N ASP A 348 -2.32 4.74 -7.22
CA ASP A 348 -3.40 3.76 -7.16
C ASP A 348 -2.86 2.33 -7.04
N ALA A 349 -1.76 2.01 -7.75
CA ALA A 349 -1.11 0.71 -7.63
C ALA A 349 -0.53 0.48 -6.22
N VAL A 350 0.08 1.51 -5.62
CA VAL A 350 0.58 1.47 -4.25
C VAL A 350 -0.56 1.31 -3.23
N VAL A 351 -1.68 2.04 -3.39
CA VAL A 351 -2.88 1.88 -2.53
C VAL A 351 -3.39 0.45 -2.57
N MET A 352 -3.50 -0.12 -3.77
CA MET A 352 -4.00 -1.48 -3.97
C MET A 352 -3.05 -2.52 -3.37
N LEU A 353 -1.74 -2.47 -3.64
CA LEU A 353 -0.75 -3.37 -3.02
C LEU A 353 -0.80 -3.31 -1.49
N GLY A 354 -0.81 -2.10 -0.93
CA GLY A 354 -0.95 -1.90 0.51
C GLY A 354 -2.25 -2.47 1.08
N SER A 355 -3.36 -2.34 0.35
CA SER A 355 -4.67 -2.89 0.71
C SER A 355 -4.71 -4.41 0.62
N PHE A 356 -4.04 -5.01 -0.37
CA PHE A 356 -3.94 -6.47 -0.55
C PHE A 356 -3.23 -7.13 0.63
N HIS A 357 -2.06 -6.62 1.03
CA HIS A 357 -1.36 -7.14 2.21
C HIS A 357 -2.07 -6.77 3.52
N HIS A 358 -2.72 -5.59 3.61
CA HIS A 358 -3.44 -5.20 4.82
C HIS A 358 -4.65 -6.11 5.06
N LEU A 359 -5.54 -6.27 4.06
CA LEU A 359 -6.80 -7.02 4.15
C LEU A 359 -6.63 -8.54 3.97
N GLU A 360 -5.40 -9.06 3.97
CA GLU A 360 -5.08 -10.48 3.82
C GLU A 360 -5.69 -11.11 2.54
N ARG A 361 -5.80 -10.32 1.47
CA ARG A 361 -6.38 -10.72 0.17
C ARG A 361 -5.41 -11.42 -0.78
N VAL A 362 -4.21 -11.71 -0.30
CA VAL A 362 -3.13 -12.39 -1.05
C VAL A 362 -2.72 -13.64 -0.31
N ARG A 363 -2.18 -14.62 -1.04
CA ARG A 363 -1.74 -15.90 -0.49
C ARG A 363 -0.75 -15.79 0.67
N GLU A 364 0.15 -14.80 0.62
CA GLU A 364 1.18 -14.55 1.62
C GLU A 364 1.11 -13.07 2.07
N PRO A 365 0.18 -12.73 2.99
CA PRO A 365 0.03 -11.36 3.45
C PRO A 365 1.16 -10.99 4.41
N SER A 366 1.58 -9.73 4.35
CA SER A 366 2.74 -9.24 5.09
C SER A 366 2.40 -7.90 5.75
N PRO A 367 2.31 -7.83 7.10
CA PRO A 367 2.01 -6.57 7.78
C PRO A 367 3.12 -5.54 7.56
N TYR A 368 4.33 -6.00 7.24
CA TYR A 368 5.45 -5.16 6.82
C TYR A 368 5.21 -4.50 5.46
N LEU A 369 4.83 -5.27 4.44
CA LEU A 369 4.51 -4.73 3.10
C LEU A 369 3.24 -3.86 3.14
N ALA A 370 2.24 -4.23 3.94
CA ALA A 370 1.08 -3.39 4.21
C ALA A 370 1.47 -2.02 4.80
N CYS A 371 2.35 -1.99 5.80
CA CYS A 371 2.88 -0.73 6.33
C CYS A 371 3.71 0.03 5.29
N TYR A 372 4.59 -0.64 4.54
CA TYR A 372 5.46 -0.04 3.53
C TYR A 372 4.67 0.67 2.42
N TYR A 373 3.79 -0.05 1.72
CA TYR A 373 3.01 0.50 0.62
C TYR A 373 2.05 1.60 1.08
N VAL A 374 1.28 1.35 2.15
CA VAL A 374 0.33 2.37 2.63
C VAL A 374 1.06 3.61 3.15
N ASN A 375 2.29 3.49 3.68
CA ASN A 375 3.09 4.64 4.09
C ASN A 375 3.46 5.57 2.93
N ILE A 376 3.86 5.02 1.77
CA ILE A 376 4.20 5.79 0.57
C ILE A 376 3.05 6.75 0.22
N VAL A 377 1.82 6.24 0.16
CA VAL A 377 0.62 7.05 -0.12
C VAL A 377 0.26 7.96 1.06
N ALA A 378 0.40 7.48 2.30
CA ALA A 378 0.10 8.26 3.49
C ALA A 378 0.98 9.52 3.61
N CYS A 379 2.21 9.50 3.09
CA CYS A 379 3.07 10.68 3.03
C CYS A 379 2.44 11.82 2.20
N GLU A 380 1.94 11.50 1.00
CA GLU A 380 1.35 12.44 0.03
C GLU A 380 -0.17 12.60 0.14
N ASP A 381 -0.80 11.94 1.11
CA ASP A 381 -2.25 11.93 1.32
C ASP A 381 -2.87 13.34 1.36
N THR A 382 -3.99 13.49 0.66
CA THR A 382 -4.82 14.71 0.64
C THR A 382 -6.25 14.45 1.08
N THR A 383 -6.66 13.17 1.16
CA THR A 383 -8.04 12.75 1.49
C THR A 383 -8.19 12.37 2.96
N GLY A 384 -7.09 12.03 3.61
CA GLY A 384 -7.00 11.47 4.96
C GLY A 384 -7.23 9.96 5.03
N ALA A 385 -7.63 9.30 3.95
CA ALA A 385 -7.94 7.86 3.97
C ALA A 385 -6.67 6.98 4.00
N ALA A 386 -5.54 7.43 3.42
CA ALA A 386 -4.28 6.68 3.46
C ALA A 386 -3.62 6.82 4.84
N SER A 387 -3.70 8.02 5.43
CA SER A 387 -3.30 8.27 6.81
C SER A 387 -4.13 7.45 7.81
N TYR A 388 -5.42 7.24 7.54
CA TYR A 388 -6.26 6.32 8.31
C TYR A 388 -5.77 4.88 8.17
N LEU A 389 -5.68 4.36 6.95
CA LEU A 389 -5.27 2.98 6.69
C LEU A 389 -3.88 2.68 7.25
N TYR A 390 -2.92 3.62 7.14
CA TYR A 390 -1.58 3.44 7.71
C TYR A 390 -1.62 3.38 9.24
N SER A 391 -2.49 4.15 9.91
CA SER A 391 -2.67 4.06 11.36
C SER A 391 -3.15 2.68 11.81
N LEU A 392 -3.99 2.01 11.01
CA LEU A 392 -4.45 0.64 11.26
C LEU A 392 -3.37 -0.40 10.91
N SER A 393 -2.67 -0.25 9.79
CA SER A 393 -1.54 -1.12 9.41
C SER A 393 -0.47 -1.15 10.50
N LEU A 394 -0.14 0.01 11.10
CA LEU A 394 0.77 0.09 12.24
C LEU A 394 0.30 -0.74 13.45
N LEU A 395 -1.02 -0.74 13.76
CA LEU A 395 -1.56 -1.60 14.82
C LEU A 395 -1.46 -3.08 14.48
N ARG A 396 -1.76 -3.49 13.23
CA ARG A 396 -1.64 -4.88 12.79
C ARG A 396 -0.17 -5.36 12.84
N LEU A 397 0.77 -4.52 12.43
CA LEU A 397 2.21 -4.78 12.57
C LEU A 397 2.64 -4.90 14.04
N ALA A 398 2.16 -4.02 14.93
CA ALA A 398 2.47 -4.13 16.36
C ALA A 398 1.86 -5.42 16.99
N LYS A 399 0.66 -5.83 16.55
CA LYS A 399 0.03 -7.10 16.94
C LYS A 399 0.82 -8.32 16.44
N HIS A 400 1.41 -8.24 15.26
CA HIS A 400 2.30 -9.26 14.71
C HIS A 400 3.61 -9.38 15.53
N LEU A 401 4.27 -8.24 15.81
CA LEU A 401 5.57 -8.20 16.51
C LEU A 401 5.50 -8.51 18.01
N HIS A 402 4.47 -8.00 18.70
CA HIS A 402 4.42 -7.99 20.17
C HIS A 402 3.19 -8.74 20.73
N GLY A 403 2.38 -9.36 19.86
CA GLY A 403 1.07 -9.88 20.23
C GLY A 403 0.18 -8.77 20.77
N ASN A 404 -0.54 -9.04 21.86
CA ASN A 404 -1.34 -8.02 22.53
C ASN A 404 -0.52 -7.16 23.52
N ASN A 405 0.81 -7.27 23.58
CA ASN A 405 1.61 -6.54 24.56
C ASN A 405 1.87 -5.09 24.12
N ILE A 406 1.55 -4.13 24.99
CA ILE A 406 1.97 -2.74 24.84
C ILE A 406 3.00 -2.44 25.93
N THR A 407 4.23 -2.15 25.55
CA THR A 407 5.32 -1.74 26.45
C THR A 407 5.85 -0.36 26.05
N ASN A 408 6.18 0.48 27.03
CA ASN A 408 6.83 1.77 26.75
C ASN A 408 8.24 1.51 26.18
N GLY A 409 8.60 2.20 25.10
CA GLY A 409 9.79 1.93 24.26
C GLY A 409 9.47 1.16 22.98
N SER A 410 8.38 0.37 22.97
CA SER A 410 7.85 -0.35 21.80
C SER A 410 6.35 -0.06 21.61
N ASN A 411 5.86 1.10 22.06
CA ASN A 411 4.45 1.44 22.00
C ASN A 411 4.10 2.10 20.66
N VAL A 412 3.25 1.44 19.87
CA VAL A 412 2.78 1.94 18.57
C VAL A 412 1.75 3.09 18.68
N LEU A 413 1.00 3.19 19.79
CA LEU A 413 -0.14 4.11 19.90
C LEU A 413 0.23 5.57 19.58
N PRO A 414 1.37 6.13 20.05
CA PRO A 414 1.79 7.48 19.66
C PRO A 414 1.87 7.72 18.14
N ALA A 415 2.31 6.72 17.35
CA ALA A 415 2.36 6.82 15.89
C ALA A 415 0.98 6.62 15.26
N ALA A 416 0.22 5.62 15.69
CA ALA A 416 -1.12 5.37 15.17
C ALA A 416 -2.04 6.59 15.40
N PHE A 417 -2.03 7.18 16.60
CA PHE A 417 -2.76 8.42 16.91
C PHE A 417 -2.26 9.65 16.13
N PHE A 418 -0.98 9.70 15.72
CA PHE A 418 -0.46 10.79 14.89
C PHE A 418 -1.07 10.73 13.49
N TRP A 419 -1.02 9.56 12.84
CA TRP A 419 -1.58 9.34 11.51
C TRP A 419 -3.10 9.43 11.48
N LEU A 420 -3.78 8.93 12.51
CA LEU A 420 -5.24 9.07 12.66
C LEU A 420 -5.68 10.53 12.85
N ARG A 421 -4.83 11.39 13.44
CA ARG A 421 -5.08 12.84 13.48
C ARG A 421 -4.81 13.53 12.14
N LYS A 422 -3.74 13.15 11.42
CA LYS A 422 -3.50 13.61 10.04
C LYS A 422 -4.73 13.33 9.16
N SER A 423 -5.28 12.12 9.27
CA SER A 423 -6.54 11.71 8.63
C SER A 423 -7.74 12.62 8.95
N ARG A 424 -8.01 12.85 10.25
CA ARG A 424 -9.06 13.76 10.72
C ARG A 424 -8.89 15.18 10.18
N ASP A 425 -7.66 15.69 10.18
CA ASP A 425 -7.32 17.07 9.83
C ASP A 425 -7.46 17.33 8.32
N MET A 426 -7.31 16.28 7.49
CA MET A 426 -7.68 16.27 6.07
C MET A 426 -9.18 16.12 5.80
N GLY A 427 -9.99 15.95 6.84
CA GLY A 427 -11.45 15.91 6.74
C GLY A 427 -12.06 14.51 6.83
N TYR A 428 -11.28 13.43 6.71
CA TYR A 428 -11.79 12.06 6.59
C TYR A 428 -12.73 11.69 7.75
N LYS A 429 -13.97 11.31 7.41
CA LYS A 429 -15.04 11.11 8.39
C LYS A 429 -14.76 9.92 9.31
N VAL A 430 -14.42 8.76 8.73
CA VAL A 430 -14.17 7.53 9.50
C VAL A 430 -12.99 7.73 10.46
N GLY A 431 -11.87 8.29 9.97
CA GLY A 431 -10.72 8.62 10.82
C GLY A 431 -11.05 9.59 11.96
N ARG A 432 -11.96 10.56 11.76
CA ARG A 432 -12.47 11.43 12.82
C ARG A 432 -13.32 10.70 13.85
N GLU A 433 -14.11 9.71 13.44
CA GLU A 433 -14.98 8.92 14.32
C GLU A 433 -14.16 7.91 15.13
N THR A 434 -13.31 7.12 14.47
CA THR A 434 -12.34 6.22 15.11
C THR A 434 -11.42 6.97 16.09
N LEU A 435 -10.95 8.20 15.77
CA LEU A 435 -10.16 8.97 16.72
C LEU A 435 -10.93 9.29 18.01
N LYS A 436 -12.22 9.66 17.91
CA LYS A 436 -13.04 9.97 19.10
C LYS A 436 -13.22 8.75 19.98
N GLU A 437 -13.42 7.58 19.38
CA GLU A 437 -13.56 6.30 20.08
C GLU A 437 -12.25 5.95 20.80
N TRP A 438 -11.12 6.04 20.10
CA TRP A 438 -9.79 5.81 20.69
C TRP A 438 -9.47 6.80 21.81
N GLU A 439 -9.69 8.11 21.61
CA GLU A 439 -9.50 9.12 22.65
C GLU A 439 -10.44 8.85 23.85
N SER A 440 -11.67 8.41 23.61
CA SER A 440 -12.63 8.06 24.67
C SER A 440 -12.25 6.82 25.48
N PHE A 441 -11.72 5.79 24.81
CA PHE A 441 -11.25 4.55 25.45
C PHE A 441 -9.95 4.76 26.23
N TRP A 442 -9.00 5.51 25.68
CA TRP A 442 -7.68 5.68 26.30
C TRP A 442 -7.61 6.81 27.34
N GLN A 443 -8.46 7.84 27.26
CA GLN A 443 -8.46 8.93 28.28
C GLN A 443 -8.81 8.46 29.69
N ILE A 444 -9.52 7.33 29.81
CA ILE A 444 -9.92 6.73 31.09
C ILE A 444 -8.92 5.68 31.60
N HIS A 445 -7.78 5.44 30.93
CA HIS A 445 -6.79 4.45 31.34
C HIS A 445 -5.39 5.08 31.51
N CYS A 446 -4.71 4.76 32.61
CA CYS A 446 -3.35 5.24 32.85
C CYS A 446 -2.33 4.40 32.07
N ALA A 447 -1.59 5.02 31.15
CA ALA A 447 -0.59 4.34 30.31
C ALA A 447 0.68 3.85 31.05
N ASN A 448 0.79 4.11 32.36
CA ASN A 448 1.87 3.59 33.21
C ASN A 448 1.41 2.42 34.09
N CYS A 449 0.33 2.62 34.87
CA CYS A 449 -0.11 1.67 35.90
C CYS A 449 -1.44 0.95 35.57
N ALA A 450 -1.99 1.14 34.37
CA ALA A 450 -3.28 0.61 33.90
C ALA A 450 -4.52 0.99 34.73
N LYS A 451 -4.39 1.81 35.80
CA LYS A 451 -5.54 2.33 36.58
C LYS A 451 -6.61 2.90 35.64
N LYS A 452 -7.85 2.45 35.78
CA LYS A 452 -9.02 3.05 35.15
C LYS A 452 -9.53 4.25 35.98
N SER A 453 -9.94 5.32 35.32
CA SER A 453 -10.45 6.53 35.98
C SER A 453 -11.82 6.28 36.62
N GLN A 454 -12.08 6.92 37.75
CA GLN A 454 -13.41 6.96 38.36
C GLN A 454 -14.32 7.95 37.61
N ALA A 455 -15.63 7.92 37.90
CA ALA A 455 -16.60 8.81 37.28
C ALA A 455 -16.24 10.29 37.53
N GLY A 456 -16.01 11.05 36.45
CA GLY A 456 -15.59 12.46 36.52
C GLY A 456 -14.09 12.71 36.73
N GLU A 457 -13.29 11.69 37.05
CA GLU A 457 -11.82 11.79 37.17
C GLU A 457 -11.20 11.96 35.77
N LYS A 458 -10.40 13.02 35.57
CA LYS A 458 -9.72 13.31 34.30
C LYS A 458 -8.22 13.06 34.41
N PHE A 459 -7.70 12.16 33.61
CA PHE A 459 -6.25 11.87 33.54
C PHE A 459 -5.48 12.92 32.74
N LYS A 460 -4.23 13.14 33.13
CA LYS A 460 -3.30 14.10 32.51
C LYS A 460 -2.80 13.52 31.18
N GLN A 461 -3.14 14.14 30.07
CA GLN A 461 -2.66 13.76 28.74
C GLN A 461 -1.18 14.14 28.53
N CYS A 462 -0.43 13.36 27.77
CA CYS A 462 0.91 13.75 27.31
C CYS A 462 0.82 14.95 26.36
N SER A 463 1.43 16.08 26.71
CA SER A 463 1.32 17.32 25.93
C SER A 463 1.96 17.27 24.54
N LYS A 464 2.88 16.32 24.29
CA LYS A 464 3.57 16.13 23.02
C LYS A 464 2.79 15.26 22.04
N CYS A 465 2.79 13.94 22.23
CA CYS A 465 2.09 13.01 21.32
C CYS A 465 0.56 13.00 21.49
N LYS A 466 0.03 13.49 22.62
CA LYS A 466 -1.41 13.46 22.96
C LYS A 466 -2.05 12.05 22.91
N ALA A 467 -1.25 10.99 22.92
CA ALA A 467 -1.69 9.60 22.69
C ALA A 467 -1.57 8.70 23.93
N GLN A 468 -1.18 9.27 25.07
CA GLN A 468 -1.12 8.58 26.36
C GLN A 468 -1.65 9.51 27.46
N TRP A 469 -2.30 8.92 28.46
CA TRP A 469 -2.91 9.60 29.60
C TRP A 469 -2.41 8.98 30.92
N TYR A 470 -2.36 9.78 31.98
CA TYR A 470 -1.78 9.38 33.27
C TYR A 470 -2.63 9.87 34.44
N CYS A 471 -2.85 9.00 35.43
CA CYS A 471 -3.57 9.37 36.65
C CYS A 471 -2.81 10.37 37.54
N SER A 472 -1.49 10.45 37.43
CA SER A 472 -0.65 11.32 38.25
C SER A 472 0.56 11.86 37.47
N LYS A 473 1.34 12.78 38.07
CA LYS A 473 2.55 13.31 37.42
C LYS A 473 3.71 12.31 37.49
N GLU A 474 3.73 11.52 38.55
CA GLU A 474 4.69 10.48 38.90
C GLU A 474 4.58 9.36 37.86
N CYS A 475 3.37 8.85 37.60
CA CYS A 475 3.09 7.90 36.52
C CYS A 475 3.55 8.41 35.14
N GLN A 476 3.39 9.71 34.84
CA GLN A 476 3.90 10.28 33.59
C GLN A 476 5.45 10.26 33.54
N VAL A 477 6.12 10.60 34.64
CA VAL A 477 7.59 10.60 34.72
C VAL A 477 8.16 9.19 34.64
N GLU A 478 7.53 8.23 35.29
CA GLU A 478 7.87 6.81 35.21
C GLU A 478 7.73 6.26 33.79
N ALA A 479 6.57 6.43 33.13
CA ALA A 479 6.39 6.00 31.75
C ALA A 479 7.39 6.67 30.80
N TRP A 480 7.67 7.96 31.01
CA TRP A 480 8.66 8.72 30.23
C TRP A 480 10.07 8.13 30.35
N ARG A 481 10.49 7.73 31.57
CA ARG A 481 11.77 7.05 31.82
C ARG A 481 11.77 5.61 31.28
N ALA A 482 10.65 4.89 31.43
CA ALA A 482 10.47 3.51 31.02
C ALA A 482 10.36 3.29 29.51
N GLY A 483 10.38 4.35 28.69
CA GLY A 483 10.48 4.25 27.24
C GLY A 483 9.55 5.18 26.45
N HIS A 484 8.51 5.76 27.06
CA HIS A 484 7.56 6.62 26.33
C HIS A 484 8.24 7.84 25.66
N LYS A 485 9.39 8.30 26.20
CA LYS A 485 10.24 9.32 25.54
C LYS A 485 10.66 8.92 24.12
N LYS A 486 10.92 7.63 23.86
CA LYS A 486 11.27 7.09 22.54
C LYS A 486 10.04 7.06 21.63
N ASP A 487 8.97 6.40 22.07
CA ASP A 487 7.72 6.30 21.30
C ASP A 487 7.16 7.68 20.91
N CYS A 488 7.18 8.63 21.85
CA CYS A 488 6.71 10.00 21.65
C CYS A 488 7.56 10.79 20.64
N LYS A 489 8.83 10.44 20.44
CA LYS A 489 9.68 11.00 19.38
C LYS A 489 9.44 10.30 18.04
N ARG A 490 9.46 8.96 18.05
CA ARG A 490 9.25 8.08 16.89
C ARG A 490 7.89 8.30 16.21
N ALA A 491 6.87 8.70 16.99
CA ALA A 491 5.52 9.00 16.52
C ALA A 491 5.40 9.92 15.29
N ALA A 492 6.34 10.86 15.11
CA ALA A 492 6.30 11.85 14.04
C ALA A 492 7.24 11.52 12.86
N ILE A 493 7.87 10.34 12.86
CA ILE A 493 8.69 9.89 11.73
C ILE A 493 7.75 9.52 10.58
N LEU A 494 7.97 10.16 9.43
CA LEU A 494 7.06 10.05 8.29
C LEU A 494 7.30 8.80 7.44
N ASN A 495 8.56 8.42 7.22
CA ASN A 495 8.92 7.23 6.45
C ASN A 495 8.87 5.96 7.34
N PHE A 496 8.30 4.88 6.82
CA PHE A 496 8.12 3.62 7.54
C PHE A 496 9.45 2.92 7.87
N GLU A 497 10.43 2.93 6.96
CA GLU A 497 11.74 2.31 7.19
C GLU A 497 12.47 3.04 8.32
N ASP A 498 12.49 4.38 8.29
CA ASP A 498 13.05 5.20 9.36
C ASP A 498 12.31 4.98 10.69
N TYR A 499 10.98 4.83 10.65
CA TYR A 499 10.15 4.56 11.83
C TYR A 499 10.49 3.22 12.49
N LEU A 500 10.66 2.16 11.68
CA LEU A 500 10.98 0.81 12.15
C LEU A 500 12.42 0.73 12.69
N ASN A 501 13.35 1.48 12.07
CA ASN A 501 14.75 1.52 12.46
C ASN A 501 15.05 2.47 13.64
N ALA A 502 14.17 3.44 13.96
CA ALA A 502 14.39 4.42 15.03
C ALA A 502 14.50 3.81 16.44
N GLU A 503 15.43 4.33 17.26
CA GLU A 503 15.85 3.82 18.58
C GLU A 503 14.80 3.79 19.70
#